data_AF-A0A8T2XJG7-F1
#
_entry.id   AF-A0A8T2XJG7-F1
#
_cell.length_a   1.000
_cell.length_b   1.000
_cell.length_c   1.000
_cell.angle_alpha   90.00
_cell.angle_beta   90.00
_cell.angle_gamma   90.00
#
_symmetry.space_group_name_H-M   'P 1'
#
loop_
_entity.id
_entity.type
_entity.pdbx_description
1 polymer ?
#
loop_
_entity_poly.entity_id
_entity_poly.type
_entity_poly.pdbx_seq_one_letter_code
_entity_poly.pdbx_strand_id
1 'polypeptide(L)'
;MWRSGLRQRVKEMLMILPSCPFLPPSPSSSQHFAFTKKPLLGLANASLCSPGTMSTATNLDGIFKQKQVLRSKVRKSLKSMDPSLRSQEDDAIQSLVLEAPWFKSSQRLCAYITCSALREVDTSKLLSQILQNPTKDGSVENAKKLYVPRVEDKNSHMRMLNISSMDDLIANSMDILEPAPVDQHGNAREDVMQANDPVDLFLLPGLAFDKSGRRLGRGGG
;
A
#
# COMPACT_ATOMS: atom_id res chain seq x y z
N MET A 1 32.55 -2.79 11.70
CA MET A 1 32.69 -3.55 10.44
C MET A 1 31.38 -4.11 9.85
N TRP A 2 30.26 -4.19 10.58
CA TRP A 2 28.99 -4.76 10.06
C TRP A 2 28.03 -3.75 9.41
N ARG A 3 28.17 -2.46 9.74
CA ARG A 3 27.34 -1.36 9.19
C ARG A 3 27.58 -1.07 7.70
N SER A 4 28.70 -1.52 7.14
CA SER A 4 29.05 -1.30 5.71
C SER A 4 28.39 -2.33 4.79
N GLY A 5 28.21 -3.58 5.22
CA GLY A 5 27.64 -4.64 4.38
C GLY A 5 26.16 -4.45 4.03
N LEU A 6 25.36 -3.91 4.97
CA LEU A 6 23.93 -3.66 4.74
C LEU A 6 23.71 -2.44 3.82
N ARG A 7 24.48 -1.36 4.02
CA ARG A 7 24.46 -0.21 3.11
C ARG A 7 24.86 -0.61 1.69
N GLN A 8 25.87 -1.49 1.55
CA GLN A 8 26.29 -2.00 0.25
C GLN A 8 25.18 -2.80 -0.45
N ARG A 9 24.53 -3.73 0.27
CA ARG A 9 23.45 -4.58 -0.29
C ARG A 9 22.20 -3.80 -0.69
N VAL A 10 21.84 -2.75 0.06
CA VAL A 10 20.69 -1.91 -0.29
C VAL A 10 21.03 -0.94 -1.42
N LYS A 11 22.27 -0.42 -1.46
CA LYS A 11 22.75 0.43 -2.56
C LYS A 11 22.85 -0.35 -3.88
N GLU A 12 23.29 -1.61 -3.84
CA GLU A 12 23.25 -2.52 -4.99
C GLU A 12 21.81 -2.81 -5.46
N MET A 13 20.84 -2.93 -4.54
CA MET A 13 19.44 -3.14 -4.90
C MET A 13 18.80 -1.90 -5.56
N LEU A 14 19.23 -0.69 -5.18
CA LEU A 14 18.73 0.57 -5.76
C LEU A 14 19.35 0.90 -7.13
N MET A 15 20.57 0.42 -7.41
CA MET A 15 21.29 0.65 -8.67
C MET A 15 20.82 -0.25 -9.84
N ILE A 16 19.94 -1.23 -9.59
CA ILE A 16 19.47 -2.19 -10.62
C ILE A 16 18.15 -1.76 -11.28
N LEU A 17 17.54 -0.65 -10.86
CA LEU A 17 16.34 -0.12 -11.52
C LEU A 17 16.74 0.86 -12.63
N PRO A 18 16.54 0.53 -13.92
CA PRO A 18 16.71 1.52 -14.98
C PRO A 18 15.64 2.60 -14.87
N SER A 19 16.06 3.85 -15.03
CA SER A 19 15.19 5.02 -15.16
C SER A 19 14.41 4.90 -16.47
N CYS A 20 13.19 4.36 -16.43
CA CYS A 20 12.27 4.41 -17.57
C CYS A 20 11.53 5.76 -17.59
N PRO A 21 11.57 6.53 -18.68
CA PRO A 21 10.70 7.68 -18.85
C PRO A 21 9.26 7.21 -19.06
N PHE A 22 8.35 7.67 -18.19
CA PHE A 22 6.92 7.38 -18.25
C PHE A 22 6.29 8.22 -19.37
N LEU A 23 5.73 7.56 -20.39
CA LEU A 23 4.91 8.19 -21.44
C LEU A 23 3.45 7.75 -21.20
N PRO A 24 2.50 8.70 -21.04
CA PRO A 24 1.10 8.34 -20.86
C PRO A 24 0.48 7.84 -22.18
N PRO A 25 -0.43 6.84 -22.14
CA PRO A 25 -1.15 6.42 -23.32
C PRO A 25 -2.22 7.46 -23.72
N SER A 26 -2.34 7.71 -25.02
CA SER A 26 -3.38 8.54 -25.63
C SER A 26 -4.77 7.87 -25.53
N PRO A 27 -5.86 8.64 -25.31
CA PRO A 27 -7.20 8.08 -25.19
C PRO A 27 -7.74 7.61 -26.55
N SER A 28 -8.25 6.39 -26.60
CA SER A 28 -9.03 5.88 -27.73
C SER A 28 -10.54 6.04 -27.46
N SER A 29 -11.26 6.44 -28.50
CA SER A 29 -12.67 6.81 -28.50
C SER A 29 -13.59 5.66 -28.06
N SER A 30 -14.38 5.87 -27.02
CA SER A 30 -15.43 4.94 -26.59
C SER A 30 -16.69 5.12 -27.42
N GLN A 31 -17.11 4.05 -28.12
CA GLN A 31 -18.43 3.97 -28.76
C GLN A 31 -19.49 3.62 -27.72
N HIS A 32 -20.53 4.46 -27.64
CA HIS A 32 -21.74 4.23 -26.85
C HIS A 32 -22.53 3.04 -27.42
N PHE A 33 -22.84 2.05 -26.57
CA PHE A 33 -23.95 1.12 -26.81
C PHE A 33 -24.93 1.19 -25.65
N ALA A 34 -26.15 1.63 -25.97
CA ALA A 34 -27.29 1.69 -25.06
C ALA A 34 -27.86 0.29 -24.82
N PHE A 35 -28.05 -0.09 -23.56
CA PHE A 35 -28.77 -1.31 -23.17
C PHE A 35 -30.17 -0.97 -22.67
N THR A 36 -31.18 -1.29 -23.48
CA THR A 36 -32.59 -1.33 -23.07
C THR A 36 -32.91 -2.68 -22.44
N LYS A 37 -33.52 -2.68 -21.25
CA LYS A 37 -34.01 -3.87 -20.54
C LYS A 37 -35.29 -4.42 -21.19
N LYS A 38 -35.38 -5.74 -21.38
CA LYS A 38 -36.64 -6.51 -21.40
C LYS A 38 -36.42 -7.85 -20.67
N PRO A 39 -37.38 -8.33 -19.85
CA PRO A 39 -37.30 -9.64 -19.24
C PRO A 39 -38.04 -10.69 -20.10
N LEU A 40 -37.55 -11.92 -20.13
CA LEU A 40 -38.37 -13.09 -20.48
C LEU A 40 -37.94 -14.31 -19.66
N LEU A 41 -38.95 -15.02 -19.14
CA LEU A 41 -38.86 -16.30 -18.43
C LEU A 41 -38.40 -17.44 -19.36
N GLY A 42 -37.71 -18.43 -18.75
CA GLY A 42 -38.01 -19.84 -19.03
C GLY A 42 -36.87 -20.71 -19.58
N LEU A 43 -36.69 -21.83 -18.88
CA LEU A 43 -36.14 -23.14 -19.29
C LEU A 43 -34.64 -23.42 -19.15
N ALA A 44 -34.41 -24.52 -18.44
CA ALA A 44 -33.17 -25.20 -18.14
C ALA A 44 -32.38 -25.55 -19.41
N ASN A 45 -31.04 -25.51 -19.29
CA ASN A 45 -30.19 -26.38 -20.10
C ASN A 45 -28.92 -26.75 -19.34
N ALA A 46 -28.61 -28.03 -19.41
CA ALA A 46 -27.47 -28.68 -18.79
C ALA A 46 -26.16 -28.03 -19.25
N SER A 47 -25.32 -27.66 -18.28
CA SER A 47 -23.99 -27.13 -18.53
C SER A 47 -23.06 -28.27 -18.95
N LEU A 48 -22.76 -28.37 -20.25
CA LEU A 48 -21.56 -29.08 -20.70
C LEU A 48 -20.35 -28.27 -20.22
N CYS A 49 -19.65 -28.77 -19.19
CA CYS A 49 -18.36 -28.24 -18.80
C CYS A 49 -17.34 -28.45 -19.93
N SER A 50 -16.93 -27.36 -20.57
CA SER A 50 -15.82 -27.35 -21.52
C SER A 50 -14.51 -27.80 -20.84
N PRO A 51 -13.68 -28.64 -21.49
CA PRO A 51 -12.43 -29.15 -20.90
C PRO A 51 -11.41 -28.08 -20.49
N GLY A 52 -11.51 -26.86 -21.06
CA GLY A 52 -10.62 -25.74 -20.75
C GLY A 52 -10.82 -25.09 -19.38
N THR A 53 -11.99 -25.27 -18.74
CA THR A 53 -12.33 -24.63 -17.46
C THR A 53 -11.74 -25.37 -16.25
N MET A 54 -11.49 -26.68 -16.37
CA MET A 54 -10.90 -27.50 -15.30
C MET A 54 -9.39 -27.28 -15.13
N SER A 55 -8.66 -27.07 -16.23
CA SER A 55 -7.20 -26.87 -16.20
C SER A 55 -6.79 -25.52 -15.63
N THR A 56 -7.59 -24.48 -15.80
CA THR A 56 -7.32 -23.13 -15.26
C THR A 56 -7.68 -23.05 -13.78
N ALA A 57 -8.79 -23.66 -13.35
CA ALA A 57 -9.19 -23.73 -11.95
C ALA A 57 -8.15 -24.46 -11.08
N THR A 58 -7.65 -25.62 -11.54
CA THR A 58 -6.61 -26.39 -10.83
C THR A 58 -5.27 -25.64 -10.74
N ASN A 59 -4.94 -24.82 -11.74
CA ASN A 59 -3.74 -23.98 -11.72
C ASN A 59 -3.85 -22.85 -10.67
N LEU A 60 -5.00 -22.17 -10.61
CA LEU A 60 -5.26 -21.11 -9.63
C LEU A 60 -5.22 -21.63 -8.20
N ASP A 61 -5.81 -22.80 -7.93
CA ASP A 61 -5.73 -23.46 -6.63
C ASP A 61 -4.28 -23.75 -6.21
N GLY A 62 -3.45 -24.19 -7.15
CA GLY A 62 -2.02 -24.38 -6.95
C GLY A 62 -1.34 -23.07 -6.51
N ILE A 63 -1.63 -21.96 -7.19
CA ILE A 63 -1.09 -20.63 -6.86
C ILE A 63 -1.56 -20.19 -5.47
N PHE A 64 -2.83 -20.36 -5.12
CA PHE A 64 -3.36 -19.98 -3.82
C PHE A 64 -2.68 -20.75 -2.68
N LYS A 65 -2.50 -22.06 -2.86
CA LYS A 65 -1.76 -22.91 -1.90
C LYS A 65 -0.31 -22.46 -1.75
N GLN A 66 0.39 -22.19 -2.85
CA GLN A 66 1.77 -21.70 -2.80
C GLN A 66 1.88 -20.35 -2.08
N LYS A 67 0.98 -19.40 -2.37
CA LYS A 67 0.90 -18.11 -1.66
C LYS A 67 0.64 -18.33 -0.17
N GLN A 68 -0.26 -19.23 0.21
CA GLN A 68 -0.56 -19.54 1.61
C GLN A 68 0.65 -20.11 2.36
N VAL A 69 1.35 -21.09 1.77
CA VAL A 69 2.57 -21.67 2.34
C VAL A 69 3.64 -20.59 2.53
N LEU A 70 3.84 -19.73 1.55
CA LEU A 70 4.82 -18.64 1.63
C LEU A 70 4.45 -17.63 2.72
N ARG A 71 3.18 -17.22 2.83
CA ARG A 71 2.71 -16.34 3.92
C ARG A 71 3.02 -16.94 5.30
N SER A 72 2.75 -18.23 5.50
CA SER A 72 3.02 -18.92 6.76
C SER A 72 4.51 -18.96 7.09
N LYS A 73 5.36 -19.28 6.10
CA LYS A 73 6.82 -19.30 6.25
C LYS A 73 7.35 -17.93 6.66
N VAL A 74 6.93 -16.87 5.98
CA VAL A 74 7.40 -15.50 6.24
C VAL A 74 6.92 -14.98 7.59
N ARG A 75 5.66 -15.22 7.96
CA ARG A 75 5.15 -14.87 9.31
C ARG A 75 5.95 -15.54 10.41
N LYS A 76 6.30 -16.82 10.25
CA LYS A 76 7.14 -17.55 11.20
C LYS A 76 8.54 -16.93 11.31
N SER A 77 9.16 -16.63 10.18
CA SER A 77 10.49 -16.00 10.12
C SER A 77 10.50 -14.61 10.77
N LEU A 78 9.50 -13.79 10.49
CA LEU A 78 9.32 -12.49 11.13
C LEU A 78 9.20 -12.72 12.64
N LYS A 79 8.26 -13.57 13.10
CA LYS A 79 8.06 -13.84 14.54
C LYS A 79 9.34 -14.25 15.27
N SER A 80 10.25 -14.97 14.61
CA SER A 80 11.54 -15.39 15.18
C SER A 80 12.67 -14.37 15.10
N MET A 81 12.49 -13.22 14.45
CA MET A 81 13.51 -12.16 14.44
C MET A 81 13.74 -11.61 15.85
N ASP A 82 15.00 -11.39 16.17
CA ASP A 82 15.42 -10.63 17.33
C ASP A 82 14.83 -9.21 17.30
N PRO A 83 14.16 -8.74 18.37
CA PRO A 83 13.56 -7.42 18.41
C PRO A 83 14.56 -6.27 18.23
N SER A 84 15.79 -6.41 18.75
CA SER A 84 16.81 -5.36 18.66
C SER A 84 17.35 -5.23 17.23
N LEU A 85 17.60 -6.35 16.56
CA LEU A 85 17.98 -6.39 15.15
C LEU A 85 16.87 -5.80 14.29
N ARG A 86 15.61 -6.18 14.56
CA ARG A 86 14.47 -5.64 13.83
C ARG A 86 14.39 -4.11 13.92
N SER A 87 14.49 -3.58 15.13
CA SER A 87 14.49 -2.13 15.36
C SER A 87 15.62 -1.43 14.60
N GLN A 88 16.83 -2.01 14.59
CA GLN A 88 17.96 -1.47 13.83
C GLN A 88 17.72 -1.49 12.31
N GLU A 89 17.10 -2.54 11.78
CA GLU A 89 16.75 -2.64 10.37
C GLU A 89 15.62 -1.67 9.99
N ASP A 90 14.58 -1.56 10.83
CA ASP A 90 13.49 -0.60 10.67
C ASP A 90 14.04 0.84 10.60
N ASP A 91 14.94 1.20 11.52
CA ASP A 91 15.62 2.50 11.53
C ASP A 91 16.45 2.75 10.28
N ALA A 92 17.21 1.76 9.83
CA ALA A 92 18.02 1.88 8.62
C ALA A 92 17.15 2.11 7.37
N ILE A 93 16.02 1.40 7.27
CA ILE A 93 15.08 1.56 6.15
C ILE A 93 14.47 2.96 6.17
N GLN A 94 14.01 3.44 7.32
CA GLN A 94 13.43 4.78 7.46
C GLN A 94 14.45 5.87 7.09
N SER A 95 15.70 5.78 7.55
CA SER A 95 16.76 6.74 7.18
C SER A 95 17.02 6.76 5.68
N LEU A 96 17.04 5.60 5.01
CA LEU A 96 17.24 5.54 3.56
C LEU A 96 16.13 6.25 2.79
N VAL A 97 14.87 6.08 3.21
CA VAL A 97 13.73 6.77 2.59
C VAL A 97 13.81 8.27 2.86
N LEU A 98 14.08 8.69 4.09
CA LEU A 98 14.23 10.11 4.47
C LEU A 98 15.33 10.82 3.68
N GLU A 99 16.43 10.13 3.40
CA GLU A 99 17.57 10.70 2.67
C GLU A 99 17.34 10.77 1.15
N ALA A 100 16.39 9.99 0.62
CA ALA A 100 16.18 9.83 -0.81
C ALA A 100 15.66 11.11 -1.50
N PRO A 101 16.20 11.48 -2.68
CA PRO A 101 15.72 12.64 -3.43
C PRO A 101 14.23 12.57 -3.79
N TRP A 102 13.74 11.40 -4.19
CA TRP A 102 12.34 11.19 -4.56
C TRP A 102 11.38 11.41 -3.38
N PHE A 103 11.79 11.06 -2.15
CA PHE A 103 10.98 11.33 -0.96
C PHE A 103 10.96 12.83 -0.65
N LYS A 104 12.13 13.48 -0.72
CA LYS A 104 12.28 14.92 -0.48
C LYS A 104 11.46 15.75 -1.46
N SER A 105 11.39 15.35 -2.73
CA SER A 105 10.62 16.04 -3.77
C SER A 105 9.11 15.74 -3.77
N SER A 106 8.66 14.65 -3.13
CA SER A 106 7.24 14.27 -3.10
C SER A 106 6.40 15.22 -2.25
N GLN A 107 5.22 15.63 -2.69
CA GLN A 107 4.30 16.47 -1.93
C GLN A 107 3.10 15.71 -1.41
N ARG A 108 2.57 14.73 -2.15
CA ARG A 108 1.44 13.91 -1.70
C ARG A 108 1.86 12.47 -1.58
N LEU A 109 1.70 11.93 -0.38
CA LEU A 109 2.20 10.62 -0.01
C LEU A 109 1.08 9.76 0.57
N CYS A 110 1.07 8.51 0.17
CA CYS A 110 0.25 7.46 0.76
C CYS A 110 1.14 6.52 1.57
N ALA A 111 0.80 6.27 2.83
CA ALA A 111 1.56 5.35 3.67
C ALA A 111 0.65 4.56 4.61
N TYR A 112 1.09 3.36 4.98
CA TYR A 112 0.43 2.57 6.00
C TYR A 112 0.88 3.00 7.40
N ILE A 113 -0.01 2.80 8.38
CA ILE A 113 0.34 2.91 9.80
C ILE A 113 0.84 1.55 10.28
N THR A 114 2.05 1.52 10.83
CA THR A 114 2.62 0.27 11.35
C THR A 114 1.80 -0.23 12.54
N CYS A 115 1.44 -1.51 12.49
CA CYS A 115 0.89 -2.24 13.63
C CYS A 115 1.90 -3.28 14.12
N SER A 116 2.24 -3.24 15.41
CA SER A 116 3.22 -4.14 16.02
C SER A 116 2.85 -5.62 15.86
N ALA A 117 1.56 -5.96 15.93
CA ALA A 117 1.05 -7.31 15.73
C ALA A 117 1.27 -7.84 14.30
N LEU A 118 1.31 -6.95 13.31
CA LEU A 118 1.55 -7.29 11.91
C LEU A 118 3.03 -7.51 11.59
N ARG A 119 3.92 -6.99 12.45
CA ARG A 119 5.38 -7.05 12.28
C ARG A 119 5.87 -6.49 10.94
N GLU A 120 5.21 -5.47 10.43
CA GLU A 120 5.63 -4.67 9.27
C GLU A 120 6.68 -3.63 9.65
N VAL A 121 7.47 -3.16 8.68
CA VAL A 121 8.52 -2.16 8.94
C VAL A 121 7.91 -0.97 9.67
N ASP A 122 8.61 -0.45 10.67
CA ASP A 122 8.17 0.77 11.34
C ASP A 122 8.27 1.97 10.40
N THR A 123 7.23 2.78 10.34
CA THR A 123 7.16 4.01 9.54
C THR A 123 7.04 5.26 10.41
N SER A 124 7.06 5.14 11.74
CA SER A 124 6.78 6.24 12.67
C SER A 124 7.61 7.52 12.44
N LYS A 125 8.91 7.38 12.13
CA LYS A 125 9.80 8.53 11.86
C LYS A 125 9.49 9.17 10.52
N LEU A 126 9.13 8.37 9.51
CA LEU A 126 8.71 8.87 8.21
C LEU A 126 7.42 9.69 8.32
N LEU A 127 6.40 9.13 8.98
CA LEU A 127 5.11 9.81 9.16
C LEU A 127 5.29 11.10 9.96
N SER A 128 6.05 11.04 11.06
CA SER A 128 6.41 12.23 11.85
C SER A 128 7.08 13.30 11.00
N GLN A 129 8.05 12.94 10.15
CA GLN A 129 8.72 13.91 9.29
C GLN A 129 7.76 14.52 8.26
N ILE A 130 6.84 13.75 7.69
CA ILE A 130 5.87 14.26 6.72
C ILE A 130 4.95 15.28 7.39
N LEU A 131 4.39 14.93 8.56
CA LEU A 131 3.45 15.74 9.33
C LEU A 131 4.10 16.96 9.99
N GLN A 132 5.40 16.90 10.32
CA GLN A 132 6.09 17.99 10.99
C GLN A 132 6.46 19.15 10.09
N ASN A 133 6.59 18.98 8.76
CA ASN A 133 7.16 20.02 7.87
C ASN A 133 6.30 21.29 7.80
N PRO A 134 6.63 22.39 8.50
CA PRO A 134 6.10 23.69 8.16
C PRO A 134 7.03 24.22 7.05
N THR A 135 6.46 24.75 5.98
CA THR A 135 7.25 25.53 5.02
C THR A 135 8.08 26.59 5.75
N LYS A 136 9.36 26.71 5.41
CA LYS A 136 10.31 27.65 6.06
C LYS A 136 9.88 29.12 6.02
N ASP A 137 8.93 29.46 5.15
CA ASP A 137 8.39 30.83 4.98
C ASP A 137 6.99 31.02 5.58
N GLY A 138 6.47 30.05 6.35
CA GLY A 138 5.12 30.11 6.93
C GLY A 138 3.97 29.95 5.92
N SER A 139 4.27 29.72 4.64
CA SER A 139 3.28 29.50 3.57
C SER A 139 2.81 28.04 3.50
N VAL A 140 1.61 27.76 3.99
CA VAL A 140 0.96 26.42 3.99
C VAL A 140 0.94 25.74 2.60
N GLU A 141 1.13 26.50 1.52
CA GLU A 141 1.09 26.09 0.12
C GLU A 141 2.05 24.93 -0.28
N ASN A 142 3.14 24.66 0.45
CA ASN A 142 4.09 23.57 0.10
C ASN A 142 4.29 22.51 1.20
N ALA A 143 3.32 22.33 2.10
CA ALA A 143 3.36 21.25 3.08
C ALA A 143 3.06 19.90 2.42
N LYS A 144 3.80 18.86 2.81
CA LYS A 144 3.53 17.49 2.33
C LYS A 144 2.18 17.02 2.90
N LYS A 145 1.32 16.46 2.05
CA LYS A 145 0.09 15.78 2.48
C LYS A 145 0.34 14.29 2.68
N LEU A 146 -0.15 13.77 3.80
CA LEU A 146 -0.13 12.35 4.13
C LEU A 146 -1.54 11.78 4.09
N TYR A 147 -1.72 10.73 3.30
CA TYR A 147 -2.93 9.91 3.27
C TYR A 147 -2.63 8.52 3.83
N VAL A 148 -3.50 8.01 4.67
CA VAL A 148 -3.32 6.70 5.30
C VAL A 148 -4.62 5.88 5.21
N PRO A 149 -4.53 4.53 5.22
CA PRO A 149 -5.67 3.69 4.89
C PRO A 149 -6.70 3.63 6.02
N ARG A 150 -7.99 3.69 5.66
CA ARG A 150 -9.14 3.35 6.50
C ARG A 150 -9.94 2.23 5.83
N VAL A 151 -10.19 1.15 6.54
CA VAL A 151 -11.03 0.05 6.04
C VAL A 151 -12.49 0.37 6.36
N GLU A 152 -13.35 0.33 5.35
CA GLU A 152 -14.75 0.76 5.49
C GLU A 152 -15.71 -0.39 5.80
N ASP A 153 -15.42 -1.57 5.28
CA ASP A 153 -16.36 -2.68 5.32
C ASP A 153 -15.69 -4.07 5.36
N LYS A 154 -16.54 -5.09 5.43
CA LYS A 154 -16.15 -6.50 5.45
C LYS A 154 -15.60 -6.99 4.10
N ASN A 155 -15.87 -6.26 3.02
CA ASN A 155 -15.35 -6.57 1.68
C ASN A 155 -13.92 -6.04 1.49
N SER A 156 -13.31 -5.48 2.54
CA SER A 156 -11.98 -4.88 2.51
C SER A 156 -11.89 -3.68 1.56
N HIS A 157 -13.00 -2.97 1.35
CA HIS A 157 -12.93 -1.66 0.71
C HIS A 157 -12.15 -0.70 1.60
N MET A 158 -11.22 0.02 0.98
CA MET A 158 -10.27 0.88 1.67
C MET A 158 -10.28 2.26 1.02
N ARG A 159 -10.39 3.30 1.86
CA ARG A 159 -10.13 4.69 1.47
C ARG A 159 -8.78 5.14 2.01
N MET A 160 -8.17 6.10 1.33
CA MET A 160 -6.95 6.75 1.78
C MET A 160 -7.31 8.16 2.22
N LEU A 161 -7.33 8.41 3.52
CA LEU A 161 -7.82 9.68 4.08
C LEU A 161 -6.65 10.53 4.56
N ASN A 162 -6.75 11.84 4.34
CA ASN A 162 -5.74 12.79 4.78
C ASN A 162 -5.71 12.89 6.33
N ILE A 163 -4.50 12.93 6.87
CA ILE A 163 -4.25 13.26 8.27
C ILE A 163 -3.31 14.46 8.39
N SER A 164 -3.53 15.25 9.43
CA SER A 164 -2.74 16.43 9.79
C SER A 164 -1.93 16.20 11.07
N SER A 165 -2.34 15.26 11.92
CA SER A 165 -1.59 14.84 13.11
C SER A 165 -1.70 13.32 13.31
N MET A 166 -0.82 12.75 14.13
CA MET A 166 -0.98 11.38 14.62
C MET A 166 -2.21 11.23 15.52
N ASP A 167 -2.69 12.32 16.12
CA ASP A 167 -3.90 12.34 16.95
C ASP A 167 -5.20 12.15 16.14
N ASP A 168 -5.10 12.23 14.80
CA ASP A 168 -6.21 11.92 13.89
C ASP A 168 -6.54 10.43 13.82
N LEU A 169 -5.69 9.57 14.39
CA LEU A 169 -5.78 8.13 14.29
C LEU A 169 -6.53 7.53 15.48
N ILE A 170 -7.42 6.59 15.17
CA ILE A 170 -8.19 5.80 16.13
C ILE A 170 -7.91 4.32 15.91
N ALA A 171 -7.90 3.53 16.98
CA ALA A 171 -7.76 2.09 16.88
C ALA A 171 -9.07 1.46 16.38
N ASN A 172 -8.97 0.56 15.41
CA ASN A 172 -10.09 -0.32 15.04
C ASN A 172 -10.15 -1.57 15.94
N SER A 173 -11.07 -2.49 15.64
CA SER A 173 -11.28 -3.71 16.44
C SER A 173 -10.08 -4.68 16.48
N MET A 174 -9.04 -4.43 15.69
CA MET A 174 -7.80 -5.22 15.67
C MET A 174 -6.60 -4.44 16.20
N ASP A 175 -6.82 -3.33 16.91
CA ASP A 175 -5.77 -2.42 17.42
C ASP A 175 -4.87 -1.84 16.30
N ILE A 176 -5.39 -1.78 15.08
CA ILE A 176 -4.74 -1.08 13.98
C ILE A 176 -5.27 0.35 13.96
N LEU A 177 -4.34 1.31 13.99
CA LEU A 177 -4.65 2.72 13.89
C LEU A 177 -5.06 3.09 12.47
N GLU A 178 -6.21 3.75 12.35
CA GLU A 178 -6.78 4.27 11.12
C GLU A 178 -7.34 5.69 11.33
N PRO A 179 -7.42 6.55 10.30
CA PRO A 179 -7.96 7.90 10.45
C PRO A 179 -9.39 7.87 10.96
N ALA A 180 -9.73 8.72 11.92
CA ALA A 180 -11.13 8.93 12.28
C ALA A 180 -11.94 9.35 11.03
N PRO A 181 -13.22 8.95 10.90
CA PRO A 181 -14.04 9.27 9.72
C PRO A 181 -14.16 10.78 9.44
N VAL A 182 -14.07 11.59 10.50
CA VAL A 182 -14.15 13.05 10.48
C VAL A 182 -12.91 13.67 11.12
N ASP A 183 -12.65 14.93 10.81
CA ASP A 183 -11.63 15.75 11.46
C ASP A 183 -12.10 16.24 12.85
N GLN A 184 -11.21 16.95 13.56
CA GLN A 184 -11.49 17.55 14.86
C GLN A 184 -12.61 18.61 14.85
N HIS A 185 -13.01 19.10 13.68
CA HIS A 185 -14.08 20.08 13.48
C HIS A 185 -15.39 19.42 13.01
N GLY A 186 -15.42 18.09 12.85
CA GLY A 186 -16.59 17.33 12.40
C GLY A 186 -16.75 17.26 10.88
N ASN A 187 -15.79 17.72 10.09
CA ASN A 187 -15.84 17.64 8.63
C ASN A 187 -15.36 16.28 8.12
N ALA A 188 -15.87 15.87 6.96
CA ALA A 188 -15.32 14.71 6.26
C ALA A 188 -13.84 14.96 5.87
N ARG A 189 -13.00 13.95 6.05
CA ARG A 189 -11.59 14.01 5.62
C ARG A 189 -11.48 13.94 4.11
N GLU A 190 -10.49 14.65 3.56
CA GLU A 190 -10.12 14.55 2.15
C GLU A 190 -9.73 13.10 1.82
N ASP A 191 -10.46 12.49 0.88
CA ASP A 191 -10.05 11.23 0.26
C ASP A 191 -9.02 11.53 -0.83
N VAL A 192 -7.99 10.70 -0.96
CA VAL A 192 -7.02 10.77 -2.06
C VAL A 192 -7.70 10.80 -3.43
N MET A 193 -8.85 10.16 -3.59
CA MET A 193 -9.61 10.13 -4.83
C MET A 193 -10.29 11.47 -5.16
N GLN A 194 -10.36 12.38 -4.20
CA GLN A 194 -10.91 13.74 -4.34
C GLN A 194 -9.79 14.79 -4.51
N ALA A 195 -8.52 14.41 -4.36
CA ALA A 195 -7.41 15.32 -4.50
C ALA A 195 -7.29 15.82 -5.95
N ASN A 196 -7.09 17.13 -6.11
CA ASN A 196 -6.93 17.76 -7.43
C ASN A 196 -5.60 17.38 -8.12
N ASP A 197 -4.63 16.93 -7.33
CA ASP A 197 -3.28 16.67 -7.79
C ASP A 197 -2.87 15.21 -7.53
N PRO A 198 -1.95 14.64 -8.33
CA PRO A 198 -1.59 13.22 -8.25
C PRO A 198 -0.78 12.87 -7.00
N VAL A 199 -0.94 11.66 -6.48
CA VAL A 199 -0.06 11.12 -5.44
C VAL A 199 1.32 10.85 -6.04
N ASP A 200 2.37 11.35 -5.37
CA ASP A 200 3.75 11.21 -5.84
C ASP A 200 4.40 9.91 -5.38
N LEU A 201 4.01 9.42 -4.19
CA LEU A 201 4.63 8.25 -3.56
C LEU A 201 3.62 7.40 -2.77
N PHE A 202 3.68 6.08 -2.99
CA PHE A 202 3.00 5.07 -2.18
C PHE A 202 4.00 4.19 -1.43
N LEU A 203 3.96 4.23 -0.10
CA LEU A 203 4.63 3.26 0.76
C LEU A 203 3.71 2.06 0.98
N LEU A 204 3.95 0.99 0.22
CA LEU A 204 3.09 -0.20 0.20
C LEU A 204 3.50 -1.25 1.26
N PRO A 205 2.59 -1.67 2.15
CA PRO A 205 2.86 -2.78 3.07
C PRO A 205 2.78 -4.14 2.35
N GLY A 206 3.46 -5.13 2.91
CA GLY A 206 3.43 -6.50 2.40
C GLY A 206 4.16 -7.48 3.31
N LEU A 207 3.86 -8.77 3.17
CA LEU A 207 4.59 -9.83 3.87
C LEU A 207 5.91 -10.14 3.17
N ALA A 208 5.90 -10.21 1.84
CA ALA A 208 7.09 -10.51 1.06
C ALA A 208 7.09 -9.76 -0.26
N PHE A 209 8.30 -9.47 -0.71
CA PHE A 209 8.58 -8.87 -2.00
C PHE A 209 9.71 -9.66 -2.65
N ASP A 210 9.76 -9.66 -3.98
CA ASP A 210 10.92 -10.16 -4.71
C ASP A 210 11.63 -9.05 -5.49
N LYS A 211 12.78 -9.38 -6.08
CA LYS A 211 13.60 -8.44 -6.83
C LYS A 211 12.94 -7.92 -8.12
N SER A 212 11.87 -8.58 -8.58
CA SER A 212 11.08 -8.14 -9.72
C SER A 212 9.95 -7.18 -9.33
N GLY A 213 9.83 -6.85 -8.03
CA GLY A 213 8.77 -5.97 -7.52
C GLY A 213 7.44 -6.67 -7.29
N ARG A 214 7.37 -8.00 -7.39
CA ARG A 214 6.12 -8.72 -7.06
C ARG A 214 5.91 -8.70 -5.55
N ARG A 215 4.66 -8.48 -5.13
CA ARG A 215 4.27 -8.35 -3.73
C ARG A 215 3.34 -9.48 -3.29
N LEU A 216 3.57 -10.02 -2.10
CA LEU A 216 2.67 -10.92 -1.40
C LEU A 216 2.06 -10.21 -0.19
N GLY A 217 0.77 -9.85 -0.29
CA GLY A 217 -0.02 -9.30 0.80
C GLY A 217 -0.56 -10.35 1.77
N ARG A 218 -1.43 -9.93 2.69
CA ARG A 218 -2.00 -10.79 3.74
C ARG A 218 -3.18 -11.66 3.29
N GLY A 219 -3.86 -11.29 2.21
CA GLY A 219 -4.94 -12.09 1.60
C GLY A 219 -6.21 -11.31 1.23
N GLY A 220 -6.40 -10.08 1.73
CA GLY A 220 -7.57 -9.24 1.41
C GLY A 220 -7.47 -8.46 0.09
N GLY A 221 -6.48 -8.79 -0.75
CA GLY A 221 -6.14 -8.10 -2.01
C GLY A 221 -4.99 -8.84 -2.68
#